data_AF-A0A7W1T074-F1
#
_entry.id   AF-A0A7W1T074-F1
#
_cell.length_a   1.000
_cell.length_b   1.000
_cell.length_c   1.000
_cell.angle_alpha   90.00
_cell.angle_beta   90.00
_cell.angle_gamma   90.00
#
_symmetry.space_group_name_H-M   'P 1'
#
loop_
_entity.id
_entity.type
_entity.pdbx_description
1 polymer ?
#
loop_
_entity_poly.entity_id
_entity_poly.type
_entity_poly.pdbx_seq_one_letter_code
_entity_poly.pdbx_strand_id
1 'polypeptide(L)' 'MAAAAISADFVDVIAREISQATNYAVEAWLAEIEAALDSTKLSHMGRLRAVREIIERYKRLAGKHELQPRNHSLCPSSNL' A
#
# COMPACT_ATOMS: atom_id res chain seq x y z
N MET A 1 39.35 17.95 0.99
CA MET A 1 38.02 17.60 1.54
C MET A 1 38.04 16.12 1.87
N ALA A 2 37.98 15.75 3.14
CA ALA A 2 37.92 14.35 3.54
C ALA A 2 36.48 13.85 3.30
N ALA A 3 36.31 12.84 2.45
CA ALA A 3 35.06 12.09 2.37
C ALA A 3 34.97 11.26 3.66
N ALA A 4 33.94 11.50 4.48
CA ALA A 4 33.68 10.65 5.62
C ALA A 4 33.31 9.25 5.11
N ALA A 5 34.11 8.24 5.47
CA ALA A 5 33.79 6.86 5.16
C ALA A 5 32.54 6.46 5.96
N ILE A 6 31.43 6.22 5.27
CA ILE A 6 30.22 5.67 5.88
C ILE A 6 30.48 4.19 6.16
N SER A 7 30.30 3.75 7.40
CA SER A 7 30.48 2.33 7.75
C SER A 7 29.32 1.48 7.24
N ALA A 8 29.61 0.23 6.88
CA ALA A 8 28.58 -0.74 6.51
C ALA A 8 27.54 -0.92 7.64
N ASP A 9 27.99 -0.95 8.90
CA ASP A 9 27.12 -1.05 10.08
C ASP A 9 26.07 0.07 10.14
N PHE A 10 26.44 1.30 9.75
CA PHE A 10 25.51 2.42 9.72
C PHE A 10 24.45 2.25 8.63
N VAL A 11 24.85 1.79 7.44
CA VAL A 11 23.93 1.49 6.34
C VAL A 11 22.96 0.37 6.73
N ASP A 12 23.45 -0.68 7.40
CA ASP A 12 22.62 -1.81 7.84
C ASP A 12 21.57 -1.39 8.88
N VAL A 13 21.95 -0.53 9.83
CA VAL A 13 21.01 0.03 10.81
C VAL A 13 19.91 0.84 10.11
N ILE A 14 20.27 1.70 9.16
CA ILE A 14 19.30 2.47 8.38
C ILE A 14 18.38 1.55 7.58
N ALA A 15 18.94 0.56 6.89
CA ALA A 15 18.16 -0.37 6.08
C ALA A 15 17.15 -1.15 6.94
N ARG A 16 17.56 -1.59 8.14
CA ARG A 16 16.68 -2.25 9.10
C ARG A 16 15.56 -1.32 9.56
N GLU A 17 15.89 -0.08 9.91
CA GLU A 17 14.90 0.91 10.35
C GLU A 17 13.87 1.21 9.26
N ILE A 18 14.31 1.42 8.02
CA ILE A 18 13.42 1.63 6.87
C ILE A 18 12.52 0.43 6.64
N SER A 19 13.05 -0.79 6.76
CA SER A 19 12.27 -2.02 6.63
C SER A 19 11.20 -2.13 7.71
N GLN A 20 11.54 -1.85 8.97
CA GLN A 20 10.61 -1.85 10.09
C GLN A 20 9.52 -0.79 9.93
N ALA A 21 9.90 0.44 9.57
CA ALA A 21 8.95 1.52 9.31
C ALA A 21 7.98 1.18 8.17
N THR A 22 8.48 0.54 7.11
CA THR A 22 7.66 0.07 5.99
C THR A 22 6.68 -1.00 6.44
N ASN A 23 7.12 -1.98 7.24
CA ASN A 23 6.25 -3.03 7.76
C ASN A 23 5.14 -2.45 8.67
N TYR A 24 5.51 -1.55 9.59
CA TYR A 24 4.55 -0.86 10.46
C TYR A 24 3.51 -0.07 9.65
N ALA A 25 3.95 0.65 8.61
CA ALA A 25 3.04 1.36 7.73
C ALA A 25 2.06 0.40 7.04
N VAL A 26 2.52 -0.73 6.51
CA VAL A 26 1.66 -1.74 5.88
C VAL A 26 0.65 -2.32 6.88
N GLU A 27 1.09 -2.68 8.08
CA GLU A 27 0.20 -3.18 9.14
C GLU A 27 -0.89 -2.17 9.52
N ALA A 28 -0.55 -0.88 9.62
CA ALA A 28 -1.52 0.18 9.89
C ALA A 28 -2.60 0.26 8.79
N TRP A 29 -2.20 0.18 7.51
CA TRP A 29 -3.15 0.18 6.39
C TRP A 29 -4.05 -1.07 6.39
N LEU A 30 -3.49 -2.24 6.71
CA LEU A 30 -4.28 -3.47 6.82
C LEU A 30 -5.31 -3.38 7.94
N ALA A 31 -4.91 -2.88 9.12
CA ALA A 31 -5.81 -2.68 10.24
C ALA A 31 -6.97 -1.72 9.90
N GLU A 32 -6.72 -0.65 9.14
CA GLU A 32 -7.78 0.25 8.68
C GLU A 32 -8.75 -0.42 7.70
N ILE A 33 -8.22 -1.27 6.79
CA ILE A 33 -9.05 -2.02 5.83
C ILE A 33 -9.92 -3.04 6.56
N GLU A 34 -9.35 -3.79 7.51
CA GLU A 34 -10.08 -4.74 8.35
C GLU A 34 -11.18 -4.03 9.14
N ALA A 35 -10.87 -2.91 9.79
CA ALA A 35 -11.86 -2.11 10.51
C ALA A 35 -13.00 -1.61 9.60
N ALA A 36 -12.70 -1.24 8.36
CA ALA A 36 -13.71 -0.83 7.38
C ALA A 36 -14.61 -2.01 6.95
N LEU A 37 -14.05 -3.21 6.79
CA LEU A 37 -14.77 -4.43 6.40
C LEU A 37 -15.63 -5.00 7.53
N ASP A 38 -15.17 -4.91 8.77
CA ASP A 38 -15.86 -5.43 9.95
C ASP A 38 -16.88 -4.45 10.53
N SER A 39 -16.95 -3.24 9.98
CA SER A 39 -17.90 -2.22 10.42
C SER A 39 -19.36 -2.66 10.22
N THR A 40 -20.02 -3.00 11.33
CA THR A 40 -21.46 -3.35 11.37
C THR A 40 -22.37 -2.12 11.19
N LYS A 41 -21.81 -0.91 11.30
CA LYS A 41 -22.52 0.36 11.12
C LYS A 41 -22.70 0.75 9.65
N LEU A 42 -21.97 0.10 8.74
CA LEU A 42 -22.00 0.39 7.32
C LEU A 42 -22.75 -0.71 6.56
N SER A 43 -23.50 -0.31 5.53
CA SER A 43 -24.03 -1.27 4.56
C SER A 43 -22.88 -1.97 3.82
N HIS A 44 -23.15 -3.10 3.17
CA HIS A 44 -22.13 -3.79 2.38
C HIS A 44 -21.45 -2.86 1.36
N MET A 45 -22.24 -2.04 0.65
CA MET A 45 -21.71 -1.01 -0.26
C MET A 45 -20.95 0.11 0.46
N GLY A 46 -21.37 0.48 1.68
CA GLY A 46 -20.67 1.46 2.50
C GLY A 46 -19.26 0.98 2.90
N ARG A 47 -19.12 -0.30 3.27
CA ARG A 47 -17.83 -0.92 3.57
C ARG A 47 -16.89 -0.95 2.37
N LEU A 48 -17.40 -1.36 1.20
CA LEU A 48 -16.62 -1.35 -0.05
C LEU A 48 -16.16 0.06 -0.43
N ARG A 49 -17.00 1.07 -0.24
CA ARG A 49 -16.64 2.47 -0.48
C ARG A 49 -15.53 2.94 0.47
N ALA A 50 -15.65 2.64 1.76
CA ALA A 50 -14.64 2.98 2.75
C ALA A 50 -13.28 2.32 2.43
N VAL A 51 -13.27 1.04 2.07
CA VAL A 51 -12.04 0.35 1.62
C VAL A 51 -11.45 1.01 0.38
N ARG A 52 -12.29 1.41 -0.60
CA ARG A 52 -11.82 2.12 -1.79
C ARG A 52 -11.16 3.46 -1.44
N GLU A 53 -11.72 4.20 -0.51
CA GLU A 53 -11.15 5.48 -0.04
C GLU A 53 -9.78 5.28 0.64
N ILE A 54 -9.65 4.23 1.47
CA ILE A 54 -8.38 3.85 2.09
C ILE A 54 -7.33 3.51 1.02
N ILE A 55 -7.68 2.70 0.03
CA ILE A 55 -6.78 2.33 -1.07
C ILE A 55 -6.35 3.54 -1.89
N GLU A 56 -7.25 4.47 -2.23
CA GLU A 56 -6.91 5.69 -2.95
C GLU A 56 -6.03 6.63 -2.12
N ARG A 57 -6.22 6.68 -0.80
CA ARG A 57 -5.33 7.40 0.12
C ARG A 57 -3.92 6.80 0.12
N TYR A 58 -3.81 5.48 0.20
CA TYR A 58 -2.53 4.77 0.07
C TYR A 58 -1.84 5.07 -1.27
N LYS A 59 -2.55 4.94 -2.39
CA LYS A 59 -1.98 5.18 -3.73
C LYS A 59 -1.43 6.58 -3.88
N ARG A 60 -2.14 7.59 -3.38
CA ARG A 60 -1.68 8.99 -3.41
C ARG A 60 -0.40 9.17 -2.58
N LEU A 61 -0.37 8.65 -1.35
CA LEU A 61 0.79 8.79 -0.47
C LEU A 61 2.01 8.00 -0.95
N ALA A 62 1.81 6.84 -1.58
CA ALA A 62 2.87 6.02 -2.13
C ALA A 62 3.38 6.50 -3.51
N GLY A 63 2.85 7.61 -4.04
CA GLY A 63 3.16 8.06 -5.42
C GLY A 63 2.68 7.09 -6.50
N LYS A 64 1.79 6.15 -6.16
CA LYS A 64 1.24 5.11 -7.04
C LYS A 64 -0.03 5.56 -7.77
N HIS A 65 -0.39 6.84 -7.69
CA HIS A 65 -1.61 7.36 -8.31
C HIS A 65 -1.57 7.24 -9.85
N GLU A 66 -0.38 7.23 -10.44
CA GLU A 66 -0.17 7.04 -11.88
C GLU A 66 0.01 5.57 -12.30
N LEU A 67 0.06 4.63 -11.35
CA LEU A 67 0.02 3.21 -11.68
C LEU A 67 -1.39 2.87 -12.13
N GLN A 68 -1.65 3.07 -13.41
CA GLN A 68 -2.87 2.69 -14.11
C GLN A 68 -3.29 1.29 -13.64
N PRO A 69 -4.58 1.03 -13.36
CA PRO A 69 -5.03 -0.33 -13.18
C PRO A 69 -4.55 -1.09 -14.40
N ARG A 70 -3.77 -2.16 -14.19
CA ARG A 70 -3.37 -3.07 -15.27
C ARG A 70 -4.68 -3.42 -15.97
N ASN A 71 -4.89 -2.87 -17.16
CA ASN A 71 -5.98 -3.28 -18.01
C ASN A 71 -5.77 -4.77 -18.19
N HIS A 72 -6.62 -5.56 -17.55
CA HIS A 72 -6.74 -6.97 -17.85
C HIS A 72 -7.29 -6.97 -19.27
N SER A 73 -6.39 -6.91 -20.25
CA SER A 73 -6.72 -7.01 -21.66
C SER A 73 -7.39 -8.37 -21.83
N LEU A 74 -8.71 -8.31 -21.96
CA LEU A 74 -9.52 -9.12 -22.85
C LEU A 74 -9.17 -10.61 -22.79
N CYS A 75 -9.92 -11.36 -21.98
CA CYS A 75 -10.28 -12.71 -22.40
C CYS A 75 -10.89 -12.58 -23.81
N PRO A 76 -10.36 -13.21 -24.86
CA PRO A 76 -11.08 -13.31 -26.11
C PRO A 76 -12.29 -14.19 -25.80
N SER A 77 -13.50 -13.61 -25.86
CA SER A 77 -14.71 -14.42 -25.94
C SER A 77 -14.54 -15.35 -27.15
N SER A 78 -14.40 -16.65 -26.87
CA SER A 78 -14.56 -17.68 -27.89
C SER A 78 -15.95 -17.54 -28.48
N ASN A 79 -16.04 -17.11 -29.73
CA ASN A 79 -17.25 -17.23 -30.53
C ASN A 79 -17.40 -18.71 -30.89
N LEU A 80 -18.37 -19.37 -30.26
CA LEU A 80 -19.11 -20.49 -30.82
C LEU A 80 -20.26 -19.93 -31.66
#